data_AF-A0A5U2F7U0-F1
#
_entry.id   AF-A0A5U2F7U0-F1
#
_cell.length_a   1.000
_cell.length_b   1.000
_cell.length_c   1.000
_cell.angle_alpha   90.00
_cell.angle_beta   90.00
_cell.angle_gamma   90.00
#
_symmetry.space_group_name_H-M   'P 1'
#
loop_
_entity.id
_entity.type
_entity.pdbx_description
1 polymer ?
#
loop_
_entity_poly.entity_id
_entity_poly.type
_entity_poly.pdbx_seq_one_letter_code
_entity_poly.pdbx_strand_id
1 'polypeptide(L)'
;KRVAKKTIDRLRQLIWLAAQDVKSELAGRDVYQYGDLAALVGVNKTNWSQNYVEHYEAMTRLYKRLDSQALHHVVQSRSQQKAANYQQCIA
;
A
#
# COMPACT_ATOMS: atom_id res chain seq x y z
N LYS A 1 -2.07 28.28 -5.54
CA LYS A 1 -3.38 27.88 -4.97
C LYS A 1 -3.15 27.08 -3.70
N ARG A 2 -3.73 27.47 -2.55
CA ARG A 2 -3.63 26.72 -1.30
C ARG A 2 -4.71 25.63 -1.29
N VAL A 3 -4.33 24.38 -1.06
CA VAL A 3 -5.28 23.26 -0.93
C VAL A 3 -6.03 23.41 0.39
N ALA A 4 -7.33 23.13 0.40
CA ALA A 4 -8.12 23.18 1.62
C ALA A 4 -7.61 22.14 2.64
N LYS A 5 -7.54 22.52 3.92
CA LYS A 5 -7.08 21.63 5.01
C LYS A 5 -7.82 20.30 5.02
N LYS A 6 -9.14 20.34 4.87
CA LYS A 6 -10.03 19.17 4.79
C LYS A 6 -9.63 18.19 3.67
N THR A 7 -9.15 18.70 2.54
CA THR A 7 -8.70 17.85 1.42
C THR A 7 -7.40 17.14 1.77
N ILE A 8 -6.46 17.83 2.40
CA ILE A 8 -5.20 17.22 2.85
C ILE A 8 -5.45 16.16 3.92
N ASP A 9 -6.34 16.43 4.88
CA ASP A 9 -6.67 15.49 5.95
C ASP A 9 -7.30 14.21 5.38
N ARG A 10 -8.24 14.33 4.43
CA ARG A 10 -8.83 13.18 3.73
C ARG A 10 -7.81 12.41 2.91
N LEU A 11 -6.88 13.09 2.25
CA LEU A 11 -5.82 12.45 1.47
C LEU A 11 -4.91 11.60 2.39
N ARG A 12 -4.50 12.14 3.53
CA ARG A 12 -3.72 11.40 4.54
C ARG A 12 -4.48 10.17 5.03
N GLN A 13 -5.77 10.32 5.30
CA GLN A 13 -6.62 9.21 5.71
C GLN A 13 -6.70 8.13 4.62
N LEU A 14 -6.89 8.53 3.36
CA LEU A 14 -6.96 7.61 2.23
C LEU A 14 -5.67 6.80 2.04
N ILE A 15 -4.50 7.46 2.19
CA ILE A 15 -3.19 6.80 2.14
C ILE A 15 -3.07 5.75 3.25
N TRP A 16 -3.47 6.09 4.48
CA TRP A 16 -3.44 5.15 5.60
C TRP A 16 -4.40 3.97 5.40
N LEU A 17 -5.60 4.21 4.90
CA LEU A 17 -6.56 3.14 4.60
C LEU A 17 -6.03 2.19 3.52
N ALA A 18 -5.42 2.72 2.45
CA ALA A 18 -4.80 1.90 1.42
C ALA A 18 -3.66 1.01 1.98
N ALA A 19 -2.85 1.55 2.89
CA ALA A 19 -1.80 0.78 3.55
C ALA A 19 -2.36 -0.37 4.41
N GLN A 20 -3.42 -0.07 5.19
CA GLN A 20 -4.08 -1.06 6.05
C GLN A 20 -4.75 -2.16 5.23
N ASP A 21 -5.36 -1.79 4.10
CA ASP A 21 -6.06 -2.71 3.22
C ASP A 21 -5.09 -3.68 2.55
N VAL A 22 -4.00 -3.18 1.97
CA VAL A 22 -2.95 -4.02 1.37
C VAL A 22 -2.32 -4.94 2.42
N LYS A 23 -2.05 -4.45 3.63
CA LYS A 23 -1.56 -5.30 4.72
C LYS A 23 -2.53 -6.42 5.08
N SER A 24 -3.83 -6.14 5.08
CA SER A 24 -4.87 -7.12 5.42
C SER A 24 -5.00 -8.18 4.31
N GLU A 25 -5.00 -7.74 3.06
CA GLU A 25 -5.00 -8.61 1.88
C GLU A 25 -3.80 -9.57 1.88
N LEU A 26 -2.58 -9.04 2.10
CA LEU A 26 -1.36 -9.85 2.17
C LEU A 26 -1.38 -10.83 3.35
N ALA A 27 -2.11 -10.53 4.42
CA ALA A 27 -2.33 -11.41 5.56
C ALA A 27 -3.49 -12.41 5.35
N GLY A 28 -4.14 -12.42 4.18
CA GLY A 28 -5.29 -13.29 3.88
C GLY A 28 -6.55 -12.92 4.68
N ARG A 29 -6.69 -11.66 5.08
CA ARG A 29 -7.85 -11.14 5.84
C ARG A 29 -8.78 -10.37 4.93
N ASP A 30 -10.00 -10.13 5.41
CA ASP A 30 -10.98 -9.31 4.72
C ASP A 30 -10.48 -7.87 4.53
N VAL A 31 -10.79 -7.33 3.35
CA VAL A 31 -10.48 -5.96 2.91
C VAL A 31 -11.72 -5.07 2.95
N TYR A 32 -11.51 -3.77 3.00
CA TYR A 32 -12.61 -2.81 3.06
C TYR A 32 -13.47 -2.83 1.79
N GLN A 33 -14.79 -2.74 1.95
CA GLN A 33 -15.68 -2.48 0.83
C GLN A 33 -15.69 -0.98 0.49
N TYR A 34 -15.93 -0.65 -0.78
CA TYR A 34 -15.97 0.75 -1.24
C TYR A 34 -16.99 1.63 -0.49
N GLY A 35 -18.11 1.04 -0.05
CA GLY A 35 -19.08 1.72 0.79
C GLY A 35 -18.52 2.14 2.15
N ASP A 36 -17.72 1.27 2.77
CA ASP A 36 -17.12 1.52 4.08
C ASP A 36 -16.00 2.56 3.98
N LEU A 37 -15.18 2.49 2.93
CA LEU A 37 -14.14 3.48 2.65
C LEU A 37 -14.72 4.88 2.46
N ALA A 38 -15.84 4.99 1.73
CA ALA A 38 -16.55 6.24 1.54
C ALA A 38 -17.00 6.82 2.90
N ALA A 39 -17.59 5.98 3.76
CA ALA A 39 -18.02 6.38 5.09
C ALA A 39 -16.83 6.82 5.97
N LEU A 40 -15.72 6.07 5.95
CA LEU A 40 -14.51 6.38 6.72
C LEU A 40 -13.91 7.73 6.33
N VAL A 41 -13.83 8.05 5.04
CA VAL A 41 -13.29 9.33 4.53
C VAL A 41 -14.33 10.48 4.59
N GLY A 42 -15.56 10.16 5.02
CA GLY A 42 -16.65 11.12 5.17
C GLY A 42 -17.12 11.69 3.83
N VAL A 43 -17.26 10.83 2.83
CA VAL A 43 -17.82 11.14 1.51
C VAL A 43 -18.98 10.20 1.19
N ASN A 44 -19.92 10.64 0.36
CA ASN A 44 -21.01 9.77 -0.08
C ASN A 44 -20.52 8.78 -1.15
N LYS A 45 -21.31 7.71 -1.39
CA LYS A 45 -20.98 6.64 -2.33
C LYS A 45 -20.78 7.13 -3.77
N THR A 46 -21.58 8.08 -4.23
CA THR A 46 -21.49 8.65 -5.59
C THR A 46 -20.19 9.42 -5.80
N ASN A 47 -19.82 10.28 -4.84
CA ASN A 47 -18.57 11.02 -4.87
C ASN A 47 -17.37 10.08 -4.79
N TRP A 48 -17.48 9.01 -3.99
CA TRP A 48 -16.45 7.97 -3.93
C TRP A 48 -16.22 7.34 -5.30
N SER A 49 -17.28 6.81 -5.91
CA SER A 49 -17.20 6.12 -7.21
C SER A 49 -16.71 7.04 -8.32
N GLN A 50 -17.05 8.32 -8.28
CA GLN A 50 -16.68 9.28 -9.33
C GLN A 50 -15.27 9.85 -9.16
N ASN A 51 -14.81 10.10 -7.94
CA ASN A 51 -13.63 10.93 -7.70
C ASN A 51 -12.53 10.25 -6.86
N TYR A 52 -12.81 9.16 -6.14
CA TYR A 52 -11.86 8.56 -5.19
C TYR A 52 -11.38 7.18 -5.59
N VAL A 53 -12.21 6.36 -6.27
CA VAL A 53 -11.88 4.97 -6.60
C VAL A 53 -10.54 4.85 -7.32
N GLU A 54 -10.34 5.60 -8.42
CA GLU A 54 -9.11 5.49 -9.21
C GLU A 54 -7.86 5.86 -8.39
N HIS A 55 -7.95 6.89 -7.57
CA HIS A 55 -6.86 7.34 -6.70
C HIS A 55 -6.56 6.32 -5.59
N TYR A 56 -7.60 5.74 -4.99
CA TYR A 56 -7.46 4.72 -3.97
C TYR A 56 -6.79 3.47 -4.54
N GLU A 57 -7.25 2.98 -5.70
CA GLU A 57 -6.63 1.84 -6.38
C GLU A 57 -5.18 2.13 -6.80
N ALA A 58 -4.87 3.37 -7.19
CA ALA A 58 -3.48 3.75 -7.46
C ALA A 58 -2.60 3.64 -6.21
N MET A 59 -3.10 4.07 -5.05
CA MET A 59 -2.38 3.95 -3.77
C MET A 59 -2.19 2.48 -3.37
N THR A 60 -3.21 1.64 -3.48
CA THR A 60 -3.08 0.21 -3.17
C THR A 60 -2.10 -0.48 -4.11
N ARG A 61 -2.12 -0.17 -5.43
CA ARG A 61 -1.12 -0.66 -6.39
C ARG A 61 0.31 -0.24 -6.01
N LEU A 62 0.51 1.00 -5.55
CA LEU A 62 1.83 1.47 -5.10
C LEU A 62 2.32 0.69 -3.87
N TYR A 63 1.45 0.45 -2.90
CA TYR A 63 1.79 -0.35 -1.71
C TYR A 63 2.16 -1.79 -2.07
N LYS A 64 1.37 -2.45 -2.94
CA LYS A 64 1.69 -3.80 -3.41
C LYS A 64 3.03 -3.86 -4.14
N ARG A 65 3.32 -2.88 -4.99
CA ARG A 65 4.61 -2.79 -5.69
C ARG A 65 5.77 -2.62 -4.71
N LEU A 66 5.60 -1.73 -3.72
CA LEU A 66 6.60 -1.48 -2.70
C LEU A 66 6.91 -2.75 -1.90
N ASP A 67 5.87 -3.49 -1.48
CA ASP A 67 6.03 -4.75 -0.75
C ASP A 67 6.78 -5.81 -1.57
N SER A 68 6.35 -6.04 -2.82
CA SER A 68 7.01 -6.98 -3.73
C SER A 68 8.48 -6.62 -4.00
N GLN A 69 8.78 -5.33 -4.17
CA GLN A 69 10.15 -4.86 -4.37
C GLN A 69 11.01 -5.07 -3.12
N ALA A 70 10.47 -4.76 -1.94
CA ALA A 70 11.16 -5.01 -0.67
C ALA A 70 11.47 -6.51 -0.49
N LEU A 71 10.52 -7.39 -0.80
CA LEU A 71 10.73 -8.84 -0.76
C LEU A 71 11.83 -9.28 -1.73
N HIS A 72 11.83 -8.78 -2.97
CA HIS A 72 12.87 -9.09 -3.95
C HIS A 72 14.26 -8.68 -3.47
N HIS A 73 14.39 -7.47 -2.91
CA HIS A 73 15.65 -6.98 -2.34
C HIS A 73 16.16 -7.87 -1.20
N VAL A 74 15.28 -8.30 -0.28
CA VAL A 74 15.66 -9.20 0.82
C VAL A 74 16.12 -10.56 0.30
N VAL A 75 15.42 -11.13 -0.69
CA VAL A 75 15.81 -12.40 -1.31
C VAL A 75 17.16 -12.28 -2.01
N GLN A 76 17.38 -11.22 -2.77
CA GLN A 76 18.65 -10.97 -3.47
C GLN A 76 19.80 -10.80 -2.47
N SER A 77 19.61 -9.99 -1.43
CA SER A 77 20.62 -9.77 -0.38
C SER A 77 20.98 -11.09 0.33
N ARG A 78 19.99 -11.90 0.69
CA ARG A 78 20.22 -13.22 1.30
C ARG A 78 20.97 -14.17 0.36
N SER A 79 20.64 -14.15 -0.93
CA SER A 79 21.33 -14.95 -1.95
C SER A 79 22.80 -14.55 -2.06
N GLN A 80 23.10 -13.25 -2.07
CA GLN A 80 24.46 -12.72 -2.12
C GLN A 80 25.27 -13.11 -0.87
N GLN A 81 24.68 -12.96 0.32
CA GLN A 81 25.32 -13.35 1.59
C GLN A 81 25.65 -14.84 1.61
N LYS A 82 24.72 -15.70 1.17
CA LYS A 82 24.99 -17.14 1.05
C LYS A 82 26.19 -17.41 0.14
N ALA A 83 26.19 -16.85 -1.07
CA ALA A 83 27.27 -17.08 -2.04
C ALA A 83 28.64 -16.62 -1.50
N ALA A 84 28.71 -15.45 -0.87
CA ALA A 84 29.94 -14.92 -0.28
C ALA A 84 30.45 -15.79 0.89
N ASN A 85 29.57 -16.25 1.79
CA ASN A 85 29.96 -17.10 2.91
C ASN A 85 30.45 -18.49 2.44
N TYR A 86 29.85 -19.07 1.39
CA TYR A 86 30.35 -20.31 0.80
C TYR A 86 31.74 -20.14 0.18
N GLN A 87 32.01 -19.00 -0.48
CA GLN A 87 33.34 -18.71 -1.05
C GLN A 87 34.41 -18.53 0.04
N GLN A 88 34.08 -17.89 1.17
CA GLN A 88 35.00 -17.75 2.30
C GLN A 88 35.34 -19.08 2.99
N CYS A 89 34.43 -20.06 3.01
CA CYS A 89 34.72 -21.38 3.61
C CYS A 89 35.59 -22.30 2.73
N ILE A 90 35.79 -21.97 1.45
CA ILE A 90 36.58 -22.77 0.49
C ILE A 90 38.00 -22.20 0.32
N ALA A 91 38.30 -21.05 0.94
CA ALA A 91 39.59 -20.35 0.87
C ALA A 91 40.51 -20.68 2.04
#